data_AF-A0A950RMN0-F1
#
_entry.id   AF-A0A950RMN0-F1
#
_cell.length_a   1.000
_cell.length_b   1.000
_cell.length_c   1.000
_cell.angle_alpha   90.00
_cell.angle_beta   90.00
_cell.angle_gamma   90.00
#
_symmetry.space_group_name_H-M   'P 1'
#
loop_
_entity.id
_entity.type
_entity.pdbx_description
1 polymer ?
#
loop_
_entity_poly.entity_id
_entity_poly.type
_entity_poly.pdbx_seq_one_letter_code
_entity_poly.pdbx_strand_id
1 'polypeptide(L)'
;RYLMTFNSGTTFLAVSAGNDQAGRLGTFAITQANVLVKVNPDGTTTKLSGSEWIQQVSAGQDSQGNVDAFAVSTAGGLFKFDSLNGYFQADASGNALQVNATLADWGIVLSPNLAVYSYNGKGQGQGARYLMEGAGSAAELTADTDGSGLNVFYVNGAGALFQIAPNGTLVSLPGLTGL
;
A
#
# COMPACT_ATOMS: atom_id res chain seq x y z
N ARG A 1 9.81 17.88 13.39
CA ARG A 1 10.33 16.51 13.65
C ARG A 1 9.39 15.87 14.66
N TYR A 2 8.46 15.02 14.20
CA TYR A 2 7.58 14.28 15.10
C TYR A 2 8.33 13.03 15.55
N LEU A 3 8.74 12.98 16.81
CA LEU A 3 9.23 11.75 17.44
C LEU A 3 8.02 11.03 18.01
N MET A 4 7.60 9.94 17.40
CA MET A 4 6.58 9.07 17.97
C MET A 4 7.26 8.11 18.94
N THR A 5 6.92 8.21 20.22
CA THR A 5 7.42 7.30 21.27
C THR A 5 6.33 6.29 21.58
N PHE A 6 6.60 5.01 21.26
CA PHE A 6 5.70 3.92 21.57
C PHE A 6 5.86 3.53 23.05
N ASN A 7 4.97 4.04 23.89
CA ASN A 7 4.92 3.68 25.30
C ASN A 7 4.03 2.44 25.50
N SER A 8 4.56 1.24 25.30
CA SER A 8 4.08 -0.03 25.88
C SER A 8 4.58 -1.21 25.05
N GLY A 9 4.66 -2.40 25.64
CA GLY A 9 5.18 -3.66 25.07
C GLY A 9 4.46 -4.23 23.84
N THR A 10 3.88 -3.38 23.00
CA THR A 10 3.38 -3.75 21.67
C THR A 10 4.52 -3.63 20.68
N THR A 11 4.95 -4.76 20.14
CA THR A 11 5.91 -4.85 19.04
C THR A 11 5.15 -4.89 17.71
N PHE A 12 5.67 -4.14 16.73
CA PHE A 12 5.10 -4.10 15.39
C PHE A 12 5.96 -4.92 14.42
N LEU A 13 5.31 -5.68 13.53
CA LEU A 13 5.94 -6.39 12.43
C LEU A 13 6.24 -5.46 11.27
N ALA A 14 5.36 -4.49 11.03
CA ALA A 14 5.50 -3.48 9.99
C ALA A 14 4.83 -2.18 10.42
N VAL A 15 5.34 -1.07 9.90
CA VAL A 15 4.77 0.26 10.09
C VAL A 15 4.78 0.96 8.75
N SER A 16 3.70 1.67 8.42
CA SER A 16 3.65 2.58 7.29
C SER A 16 3.02 3.90 7.75
N ALA A 17 3.57 5.00 7.25
CA ALA A 17 3.14 6.33 7.62
C ALA A 17 3.04 7.21 6.38
N GLY A 18 2.06 8.11 6.40
CA GLY A 18 1.82 9.08 5.36
C GLY A 18 1.42 10.40 6.00
N ASN A 19 1.54 11.49 5.24
CA ASN A 19 1.03 12.79 5.66
C ASN A 19 -0.30 13.04 4.99
N ASP A 20 -1.23 13.72 5.66
CA ASP A 20 -2.39 14.27 4.97
C ASP A 20 -2.00 15.53 4.19
N GLN A 21 -2.95 16.10 3.45
CA GLN A 21 -2.72 17.33 2.68
C GLN A 21 -2.30 18.53 3.54
N ALA A 22 -2.63 18.53 4.84
CA ALA A 22 -2.21 19.55 5.80
C ALA A 22 -0.83 19.26 6.43
N GLY A 23 -0.17 18.16 6.04
CA GLY A 23 1.12 17.74 6.55
C GLY A 23 1.07 17.02 7.91
N ARG A 24 -0.13 16.66 8.40
CA ARG A 24 -0.28 15.90 9.64
C ARG A 24 0.01 14.43 9.39
N LEU A 25 0.82 13.84 10.25
CA LEU A 25 1.23 12.44 10.16
C LEU A 25 0.06 11.51 10.55
N GLY A 26 -0.24 10.54 9.69
CA GLY A 26 -0.98 9.34 10.03
C GLY A 26 -0.05 8.14 10.01
N THR A 27 -0.27 7.20 10.93
CA THR A 27 0.57 6.01 11.06
C THR A 27 -0.29 4.78 11.25
N PHE A 28 0.03 3.74 10.49
CA PHE A 28 -0.58 2.43 10.57
C PHE A 28 0.49 1.39 10.83
N ALA A 29 0.12 0.33 11.53
CA ALA A 29 1.05 -0.72 11.87
C ALA A 29 0.37 -2.09 11.87
N ILE A 30 1.19 -3.13 11.73
CA ILE A 30 0.81 -4.52 11.92
C ILE A 30 1.43 -4.98 13.23
N THR A 31 0.62 -5.47 14.15
CA THR A 31 1.11 -6.03 15.42
C THR A 31 1.67 -7.43 15.22
N GLN A 32 2.37 -7.98 16.22
CA GLN A 32 2.79 -9.39 16.21
C GLN A 32 1.65 -10.41 16.11
N ALA A 33 0.41 -10.01 16.39
CA ALA A 33 -0.78 -10.84 16.20
C ALA A 33 -1.40 -10.67 14.79
N ASN A 34 -0.66 -10.08 13.83
CA ASN A 34 -1.11 -9.80 12.47
C ASN A 34 -2.36 -8.92 12.38
N VAL A 35 -2.56 -8.04 13.36
CA VAL A 35 -3.69 -7.10 13.40
C VAL A 35 -3.25 -5.76 12.83
N LEU A 36 -4.03 -5.22 11.88
CA LEU A 36 -3.85 -3.85 11.42
C LEU A 36 -4.40 -2.88 12.47
N VAL A 37 -3.59 -1.90 12.84
CA VAL A 37 -3.95 -0.83 13.77
C VAL A 37 -3.62 0.54 13.19
N LYS A 38 -4.40 1.55 13.57
CA LYS A 38 -3.99 2.95 13.51
C LYS A 38 -3.24 3.30 14.78
N VAL A 39 -2.09 3.96 14.66
CA VAL A 39 -1.37 4.49 15.81
C VAL A 39 -1.83 5.92 16.07
N ASN A 40 -2.31 6.17 17.28
CA ASN A 40 -2.82 7.47 17.69
C ASN A 40 -1.67 8.40 18.11
N PRO A 41 -1.85 9.73 18.08
CA PRO A 41 -0.80 10.68 18.45
C PRO A 41 -0.26 10.52 19.88
N ASP A 42 -1.04 9.93 20.79
CA ASP A 42 -0.64 9.62 22.17
C ASP A 42 0.14 8.29 22.31
N GLY A 43 0.39 7.60 21.19
CA GLY A 43 1.09 6.31 21.14
C GLY A 43 0.18 5.10 21.40
N THR A 44 -1.11 5.30 21.69
CA THR A 44 -2.07 4.19 21.76
C THR A 44 -2.41 3.68 20.37
N THR A 45 -3.10 2.53 20.29
CA THR A 45 -3.49 1.94 19.01
C THR A 45 -4.99 1.71 18.94
N THR A 46 -5.56 1.88 17.76
CA THR A 46 -6.94 1.54 17.44
C THR A 46 -6.94 0.40 16.45
N LYS A 47 -7.52 -0.75 16.83
CA LYS A 47 -7.67 -1.91 15.93
C LYS A 47 -8.59 -1.55 14.76
N LEU A 48 -8.14 -1.89 13.55
CA LEU A 48 -8.88 -1.67 12.30
C LEU A 48 -9.33 -2.97 11.64
N SER A 49 -8.44 -3.96 11.54
CA SER A 49 -8.76 -5.22 10.85
C SER A 49 -9.82 -6.04 11.57
N GLY A 50 -10.52 -6.90 10.82
CA GLY A 50 -11.47 -7.88 11.31
C GLY A 50 -10.79 -9.15 11.86
N SER A 51 -11.11 -10.29 11.25
CA SER A 51 -10.61 -11.62 11.63
C SER A 51 -9.42 -12.09 10.77
N GLU A 52 -9.20 -11.45 9.64
CA GLU A 52 -8.09 -11.70 8.74
C GLU A 52 -6.75 -11.31 9.37
N TRP A 53 -5.71 -12.06 8.98
CA TRP A 53 -4.33 -11.78 9.37
C TRP A 53 -3.68 -10.93 8.30
N ILE A 54 -3.14 -9.79 8.71
CA ILE A 54 -2.49 -8.81 7.83
C ILE A 54 -0.99 -9.07 7.81
N GLN A 55 -0.40 -9.06 6.60
CA GLN A 55 1.02 -9.26 6.37
C GLN A 55 1.73 -8.01 5.83
N GLN A 56 0.99 -7.10 5.21
CA GLN A 56 1.54 -5.85 4.69
C GLN A 56 0.56 -4.70 4.86
N VAL A 57 1.10 -3.50 5.08
CA VAL A 57 0.38 -2.25 5.15
C VAL A 57 1.15 -1.18 4.37
N SER A 58 0.44 -0.30 3.67
CA SER A 58 0.99 0.88 3.02
C SER A 58 0.04 2.05 3.22
N ALA A 59 0.56 3.17 3.72
CA ALA A 59 -0.18 4.41 3.97
C ALA A 59 -0.14 5.31 2.73
N GLY A 60 -1.28 5.92 2.41
CA GLY A 60 -1.43 6.86 1.28
C GLY A 60 -2.28 8.06 1.66
N GLN A 61 -2.96 8.62 0.66
CA GLN A 61 -4.01 9.62 0.87
C GLN A 61 -5.30 9.22 0.17
N ASP A 62 -6.43 9.40 0.85
CA ASP A 62 -7.76 9.29 0.24
C ASP A 62 -8.04 10.46 -0.73
N SER A 63 -9.15 10.40 -1.46
CA SER A 63 -9.57 11.48 -2.39
C SER A 63 -9.89 12.81 -1.71
N GLN A 64 -9.99 12.85 -0.38
CA GLN A 64 -10.13 14.08 0.41
C GLN A 64 -8.78 14.56 0.97
N GLY A 65 -7.69 13.86 0.66
CA GLY A 65 -6.35 14.19 1.14
C GLY A 65 -6.07 13.78 2.58
N ASN A 66 -6.94 13.00 3.23
CA ASN A 66 -6.66 12.42 4.54
C ASN A 66 -5.79 11.19 4.40
N VAL A 67 -5.01 10.88 5.44
CA VAL A 67 -4.20 9.65 5.46
C VAL A 67 -5.09 8.42 5.52
N ASP A 68 -4.92 7.54 4.54
CA ASP A 68 -5.58 6.25 4.40
C ASP A 68 -4.54 5.12 4.40
N ALA A 69 -5.00 3.87 4.37
CA ALA A 69 -4.11 2.74 4.24
C ALA A 69 -4.69 1.63 3.39
N PHE A 70 -3.83 1.01 2.59
CA PHE A 70 -4.06 -0.31 2.03
C PHE A 70 -3.34 -1.37 2.86
N ALA A 71 -3.93 -2.55 2.91
CA ALA A 71 -3.37 -3.70 3.60
C ALA A 71 -3.58 -4.98 2.80
N VAL A 72 -2.61 -5.90 2.87
CA VAL A 72 -2.68 -7.23 2.28
C VAL A 72 -2.75 -8.26 3.39
N SER A 73 -3.73 -9.16 3.29
CA SER A 73 -3.86 -10.30 4.20
C SER A 73 -2.95 -11.46 3.78
N THR A 74 -2.70 -12.40 4.70
CA THR A 74 -1.95 -13.63 4.40
C THR A 74 -2.62 -14.54 3.38
N ALA A 75 -3.94 -14.41 3.22
CA ALA A 75 -4.71 -15.08 2.17
C ALA A 75 -4.66 -14.32 0.83
N GLY A 76 -3.90 -13.24 0.72
CA GLY A 76 -3.76 -12.41 -0.47
C GLY A 76 -4.99 -11.58 -0.81
N GLY A 77 -5.85 -11.29 0.16
CA GLY A 77 -6.94 -10.31 0.02
C GLY A 77 -6.43 -8.89 0.22
N LEU A 78 -6.95 -7.94 -0.58
CA LEU A 78 -6.65 -6.52 -0.45
C LEU A 78 -7.73 -5.83 0.40
N PHE A 79 -7.30 -5.03 1.35
CA PHE A 79 -8.15 -4.25 2.23
C PHE A 79 -7.75 -2.79 2.21
N LYS A 80 -8.70 -1.91 2.53
CA LYS A 80 -8.45 -0.49 2.68
C LYS A 80 -9.10 0.02 3.96
N PHE A 81 -8.44 0.97 4.61
CA PHE A 81 -9.04 1.85 5.59
C PHE A 81 -9.00 3.28 5.05
N ASP A 82 -10.14 3.94 4.98
CA ASP A 82 -10.23 5.37 4.70
C ASP A 82 -11.25 6.07 5.60
N SER A 83 -11.27 7.41 5.54
CA SER A 83 -12.12 8.23 6.39
C SER A 83 -13.62 8.14 6.05
N LEU A 84 -13.96 7.72 4.83
CA LEU A 84 -15.32 7.71 4.30
C LEU A 84 -16.04 6.38 4.56
N ASN A 85 -15.34 5.27 4.37
CA ASN A 85 -15.86 3.91 4.37
C ASN A 85 -15.38 3.09 5.57
N GLY A 86 -14.42 3.61 6.34
CA GLY A 86 -13.77 2.84 7.40
C GLY A 86 -12.94 1.70 6.81
N TYR A 87 -12.88 0.58 7.53
CA TYR A 87 -12.14 -0.61 7.09
C TYR A 87 -13.03 -1.54 6.25
N PHE A 88 -12.58 -1.89 5.05
CA PHE A 88 -13.32 -2.76 4.14
C PHE A 88 -12.40 -3.59 3.24
N GLN A 89 -12.94 -4.69 2.71
CA GLN A 89 -12.25 -5.49 1.70
C GLN A 89 -12.39 -4.82 0.33
N ALA A 90 -11.24 -4.50 -0.26
CA ALA A 90 -11.11 -3.88 -1.57
C ALA A 90 -11.04 -4.92 -2.70
N ASP A 91 -10.35 -6.04 -2.47
CA ASP A 91 -10.28 -7.13 -3.43
C ASP A 91 -10.32 -8.50 -2.74
N ALA A 92 -10.84 -9.50 -3.45
CA ALA A 92 -10.98 -10.86 -2.96
C ALA A 92 -9.61 -11.48 -2.60
N SER A 93 -9.63 -12.50 -1.76
CA SER A 93 -8.45 -13.30 -1.43
C SER A 93 -7.81 -13.92 -2.67
N GLY A 94 -6.49 -14.08 -2.64
CA GLY A 94 -5.69 -14.62 -3.75
C GLY A 94 -5.36 -13.61 -4.86
N ASN A 95 -5.65 -12.32 -4.68
CA ASN A 95 -5.44 -11.30 -5.72
C ASN A 95 -4.26 -10.36 -5.46
N ALA A 96 -3.76 -10.26 -4.22
CA ALA A 96 -2.68 -9.35 -3.83
C ALA A 96 -1.55 -10.09 -3.10
N LEU A 97 -0.32 -9.86 -3.51
CA LEU A 97 0.91 -10.19 -2.78
C LEU A 97 1.46 -8.97 -2.05
N GLN A 98 1.55 -7.84 -2.78
CA GLN A 98 2.13 -6.59 -2.32
C GLN A 98 1.21 -5.41 -2.62
N VAL A 99 1.26 -4.36 -1.80
CA VAL A 99 0.61 -3.08 -2.10
C VAL A 99 1.48 -1.87 -1.74
N ASN A 100 1.44 -0.86 -2.61
CA ASN A 100 1.88 0.49 -2.32
C ASN A 100 0.68 1.44 -2.48
N ALA A 101 0.28 2.07 -1.38
CA ALA A 101 -0.72 3.12 -1.39
C ALA A 101 -0.10 4.40 -1.97
N THR A 102 -0.94 5.17 -2.67
CA THR A 102 -0.55 6.41 -3.36
C THR A 102 -1.58 7.50 -3.04
N LEU A 103 -1.75 8.50 -3.90
CA LEU A 103 -2.71 9.59 -3.66
C LEU A 103 -4.11 9.24 -4.15
N ALA A 104 -5.09 9.98 -3.64
CA ALA A 104 -6.47 10.00 -4.12
C ALA A 104 -7.14 8.62 -4.21
N ASP A 105 -7.02 7.82 -3.14
CA ASP A 105 -7.54 6.45 -3.02
C ASP A 105 -6.79 5.39 -3.82
N TRP A 106 -5.75 5.73 -4.58
CA TRP A 106 -5.10 4.74 -5.45
C TRP A 106 -4.11 3.85 -4.71
N GLY A 107 -4.12 2.56 -5.03
CA GLY A 107 -3.11 1.59 -4.62
C GLY A 107 -2.52 0.86 -5.82
N ILE A 108 -1.22 0.61 -5.81
CA ILE A 108 -0.51 -0.21 -6.79
C ILE A 108 -0.26 -1.58 -6.19
N VAL A 109 -0.75 -2.62 -6.86
CA VAL A 109 -0.84 -3.97 -6.32
C VAL A 109 -0.01 -4.92 -7.18
N LEU A 110 0.87 -5.67 -6.53
CA LEU A 110 1.49 -6.85 -7.12
C LEU A 110 0.59 -8.04 -6.85
N SER A 111 0.20 -8.75 -7.89
CA SER A 111 -0.66 -9.94 -7.77
C SER A 111 0.15 -11.25 -7.71
N PRO A 112 -0.44 -12.38 -7.27
CA PRO A 112 0.27 -13.66 -7.17
C PRO A 112 0.83 -14.22 -8.48
N ASN A 113 0.28 -13.83 -9.63
CA ASN A 113 0.82 -14.21 -10.94
C ASN A 113 1.87 -13.19 -11.45
N LEU A 114 2.38 -12.33 -10.57
CA LEU A 114 3.43 -11.35 -10.85
C LEU A 114 3.00 -10.24 -11.84
N ALA A 115 1.69 -10.02 -12.00
CA ALA A 115 1.15 -8.86 -12.72
C ALA A 115 1.01 -7.64 -11.80
N VAL A 116 1.13 -6.44 -12.39
CA VAL A 116 0.97 -5.15 -11.71
C VAL A 116 -0.37 -4.53 -12.07
N TYR A 117 -1.13 -4.14 -11.06
CA TYR A 117 -2.41 -3.45 -11.22
C TYR A 117 -2.42 -2.12 -10.48
N SER A 118 -3.11 -1.13 -11.02
CA SER A 118 -3.61 -0.02 -10.21
C SER A 118 -5.03 -0.33 -9.74
N TYR A 119 -5.33 0.07 -8.50
CA TYR A 119 -6.61 -0.14 -7.84
C TYR A 119 -7.13 1.21 -7.37
N ASN A 120 -8.36 1.57 -7.74
CA ASN A 120 -8.91 2.91 -7.49
C ASN A 120 -9.48 3.12 -6.07
N GLY A 121 -9.29 2.17 -5.16
CA GLY A 121 -9.59 2.33 -3.73
C GLY A 121 -11.04 2.49 -3.35
N LYS A 122 -11.98 2.33 -4.29
CA LYS A 122 -13.40 2.50 -4.00
C LYS A 122 -13.95 1.25 -3.32
N GLY A 123 -14.73 1.46 -2.26
CA GLY A 123 -15.31 0.38 -1.46
C GLY A 123 -16.61 -0.19 -2.02
N GLN A 124 -17.12 -1.20 -1.32
CA GLN A 124 -18.49 -1.74 -1.48
C GLN A 124 -18.85 -2.16 -2.92
N GLY A 125 -17.91 -2.81 -3.61
CA GLY A 125 -18.13 -3.30 -4.98
C GLY A 125 -18.00 -2.23 -6.08
N GLN A 126 -17.62 -1.00 -5.74
CA GLN A 126 -17.33 0.06 -6.71
C GLN A 126 -15.85 0.12 -7.11
N GLY A 127 -15.01 -0.68 -6.46
CA GLY A 127 -13.60 -0.83 -6.75
C GLY A 127 -13.35 -1.41 -8.15
N ALA A 128 -12.28 -0.96 -8.78
CA ALA A 128 -11.82 -1.49 -10.05
C ALA A 128 -10.30 -1.66 -10.06
N ARG A 129 -9.86 -2.72 -10.77
CA ARG A 129 -8.47 -2.98 -11.11
C ARG A 129 -8.19 -2.59 -12.55
N TYR A 130 -7.06 -1.98 -12.79
CA TYR A 130 -6.57 -1.66 -14.12
C TYR A 130 -5.19 -2.29 -14.29
N LEU A 131 -5.06 -3.15 -15.30
CA LEU A 131 -3.79 -3.82 -15.60
C LEU A 131 -2.78 -2.77 -16.04
N MET A 132 -1.62 -2.74 -15.39
CA MET A 132 -0.48 -1.92 -15.78
C MET A 132 0.56 -2.77 -16.52
N GLU A 133 0.89 -3.94 -15.96
CA GLU A 133 1.85 -4.88 -16.52
C GLU A 133 1.34 -6.32 -16.38
N GLY A 134 1.59 -7.13 -17.42
CA GLY A 134 1.09 -8.50 -17.52
C GLY A 134 1.66 -9.48 -16.49
N ALA A 135 1.12 -10.70 -16.50
CA ALA A 135 1.61 -11.77 -15.63
C ALA A 135 3.09 -12.08 -15.89
N GLY A 136 3.86 -12.33 -14.83
CA GLY A 136 5.30 -12.59 -14.90
C GLY A 136 6.19 -11.35 -14.98
N SER A 137 5.64 -10.14 -14.98
CA SER A 137 6.42 -8.90 -15.16
C SER A 137 7.23 -8.50 -13.92
N ALA A 138 6.66 -8.58 -12.72
CA ALA A 138 7.27 -8.01 -11.50
C ALA A 138 7.42 -9.04 -10.37
N ALA A 139 8.58 -9.07 -9.72
CA ALA A 139 8.84 -9.84 -8.50
C ALA A 139 8.62 -9.00 -7.24
N GLU A 140 8.96 -7.70 -7.32
CA GLU A 140 8.77 -6.71 -6.25
C GLU A 140 8.43 -5.37 -6.89
N LEU A 141 7.65 -4.54 -6.20
CA LEU A 141 7.34 -3.18 -6.67
C LEU A 141 7.47 -2.12 -5.58
N THR A 142 7.55 -0.87 -6.00
CA THR A 142 7.27 0.30 -5.17
C THR A 142 6.61 1.36 -6.03
N ALA A 143 5.77 2.19 -5.43
CA ALA A 143 5.12 3.28 -6.14
C ALA A 143 5.07 4.52 -5.27
N ASP A 144 5.16 5.67 -5.92
CA ASP A 144 5.06 6.98 -5.29
C ASP A 144 4.36 7.96 -6.25
N THR A 145 3.78 9.02 -5.72
CA THR A 145 3.21 10.10 -6.51
C THR A 145 3.91 11.40 -6.18
N ASP A 146 4.46 12.04 -7.20
CA ASP A 146 5.11 13.35 -7.07
C ASP A 146 4.37 14.42 -7.90
N GLY A 147 4.96 15.60 -8.04
CA GLY A 147 4.39 16.69 -8.84
C GLY A 147 4.23 16.38 -10.34
N SER A 148 4.84 15.30 -10.83
CA SER A 148 4.71 14.80 -12.21
C SER A 148 3.66 13.70 -12.36
N GLY A 149 3.21 13.12 -11.24
CA GLY A 149 2.18 12.09 -11.18
C GLY A 149 2.68 10.77 -10.58
N LEU A 150 1.97 9.69 -10.88
CA LEU A 150 2.27 8.36 -10.38
C LEU A 150 3.53 7.79 -11.06
N ASN A 151 4.50 7.40 -10.26
CA ASN A 151 5.66 6.62 -10.67
C ASN A 151 5.59 5.24 -10.05
N VAL A 152 5.70 4.20 -10.87
CA VAL A 152 5.78 2.81 -10.39
C VAL A 152 7.13 2.24 -10.79
N PHE A 153 7.88 1.73 -9.83
CA PHE A 153 9.13 1.01 -10.07
C PHE A 153 8.94 -0.44 -9.71
N TYR A 154 9.47 -1.35 -10.51
CA TYR A 154 9.44 -2.77 -10.19
C TYR A 154 10.71 -3.47 -10.67
N VAL A 155 11.05 -4.55 -9.97
CA VAL A 155 12.13 -5.45 -10.36
C VAL A 155 11.50 -6.72 -10.92
N ASN A 156 11.93 -7.19 -12.08
CA ASN A 156 11.42 -8.43 -12.67
C ASN A 156 12.08 -9.68 -12.06
N GLY A 157 11.61 -10.88 -12.45
CA GLY A 157 12.20 -12.14 -11.98
C GLY A 157 13.67 -12.38 -12.36
N ALA A 158 14.23 -11.58 -13.27
CA ALA A 158 15.64 -11.61 -13.64
C ALA A 158 16.49 -10.54 -12.93
N GLY A 159 15.91 -9.76 -12.01
CA GLY A 159 16.60 -8.70 -11.29
C GLY A 159 16.76 -7.39 -12.06
N ALA A 160 16.10 -7.22 -13.22
CA ALA A 160 16.13 -5.97 -13.97
C ALA A 160 15.10 -4.97 -13.42
N LEU A 161 15.51 -3.70 -13.30
CA LEU A 161 14.67 -2.60 -12.82
C LEU A 161 13.93 -1.91 -13.96
N PHE A 162 12.66 -1.63 -13.73
CA PHE A 162 11.78 -0.91 -14.65
C PHE A 162 11.05 0.22 -13.92
N GLN A 163 10.66 1.22 -14.70
CA GLN A 163 9.77 2.30 -14.29
C GLN A 163 8.58 2.37 -15.25
N ILE A 164 7.37 2.43 -14.71
CA ILE A 164 6.19 2.91 -15.42
C ILE A 164 6.07 4.40 -15.06
N ALA A 165 6.40 5.26 -16.03
CA ALA A 165 6.38 6.70 -15.86
C ALA A 165 4.93 7.24 -15.78
N PRO A 166 4.71 8.49 -15.34
CA PRO A 166 3.37 9.06 -15.18
C PRO A 166 2.55 9.11 -16.48
N ASN A 167 3.21 9.12 -17.63
CA ASN A 167 2.57 9.04 -18.95
C ASN A 167 2.22 7.60 -19.38
N GLY A 168 2.43 6.61 -18.51
CA GLY A 168 2.22 5.18 -18.78
C GLY A 168 3.35 4.49 -19.56
N THR A 169 4.44 5.20 -19.87
CA THR A 169 5.57 4.60 -20.61
C THR A 169 6.37 3.68 -19.70
N LEU A 170 6.58 2.44 -20.16
CA LEU A 170 7.53 1.52 -19.52
C LEU A 170 8.96 1.85 -19.97
N VAL A 171 9.85 2.07 -19.00
CA VAL A 171 11.26 2.39 -19.19
C VAL A 171 12.09 1.37 -18.43
N SER A 172 13.03 0.70 -19.12
CA SER A 172 14.06 -0.09 -18.44
C SER A 172 15.14 0.85 -17.90
N LEU A 173 15.55 0.65 -16.65
CA LEU A 173 16.57 1.44 -15.98
C LEU A 173 17.88 0.63 -15.88
N PRO A 174 18.73 0.66 -16.92
CA PRO A 174 19.96 -0.12 -16.94
C PRO A 174 20.97 0.39 -15.91
N GLY A 175 21.82 -0.51 -15.39
CA GLY A 175 23.00 -0.15 -14.60
C GLY A 175 22.88 -0.29 -13.08
N LEU A 176 21.78 -0.87 -12.56
CA LEU A 176 21.61 -1.15 -11.12
C LEU A 176 21.71 -2.64 -10.76
N THR A 177 22.40 -3.43 -11.59
CA THR A 177 22.67 -4.84 -11.27
C THR A 177 23.71 -4.94 -10.15
N GLY A 178 23.30 -5.42 -8.96
CA GLY A 178 24.23 -5.85 -7.90
C GLY A 178 24.25 -5.01 -6.61
N LEU A 179 23.08 -4.67 -6.06
CA LEU A 179 22.97 -4.26 -4.65
C LEU A 179 22.75 -5.48 -3.75
#